data_AF-A0A3N5RM20-F1
#
_entry.id   AF-A0A3N5RM20-F1
#
_cell.length_a   1.000
_cell.length_b   1.000
_cell.length_c   1.000
_cell.angle_alpha   90.00
_cell.angle_beta   90.00
_cell.angle_gamma   90.00
#
_symmetry.space_group_name_H-M   'P 1'
#
loop_
_entity.id
_entity.type
_entity.pdbx_description
1 polymer ?
#
loop_
_entity_poly.entity_id
_entity_poly.type
_entity_poly.pdbx_seq_one_letter_code
_entity_poly.pdbx_strand_id
1 'polypeptide(L)'
;MILEKLGNRGYRLCQFESGILAGRIYLSAYDQKIGASGSTFYDDAVSDFFSPHAKDKDVMIAIGIGVPGYRSKPGRVLAGKFSREELL
;
A
#
# COMPACT_ATOMS: atom_id res chain seq x y z
N MET A 1 -6.51 -6.33 -21.50
CA MET A 1 -6.41 -4.92 -21.06
C MET A 1 -5.22 -4.77 -20.07
N ILE A 2 -4.43 -3.68 -20.15
CA ILE A 2 -3.02 -3.52 -19.67
C ILE A 2 -2.03 -4.64 -20.07
N LEU A 3 -2.23 -5.89 -19.65
CA LEU A 3 -1.32 -7.01 -19.97
C LEU A 3 -1.24 -7.29 -21.47
N GLU A 4 -2.36 -7.19 -22.19
CA GLU A 4 -2.38 -7.25 -23.66
C GLU A 4 -1.54 -6.14 -24.33
N LYS A 5 -1.45 -4.95 -23.70
CA LYS A 5 -0.74 -3.79 -24.25
C LYS A 5 0.74 -3.76 -23.87
N LEU A 6 1.08 -4.28 -22.68
CA LEU A 6 2.40 -4.12 -22.06
C LEU A 6 3.08 -5.46 -21.72
N GLY A 7 2.44 -6.59 -22.05
CA GLY A 7 2.88 -7.93 -21.67
C GLY A 7 3.11 -8.04 -20.16
N ASN A 8 4.17 -8.77 -19.80
CA ASN A 8 4.58 -8.99 -18.41
C ASN A 8 4.95 -7.71 -17.63
N ARG A 9 5.12 -6.56 -18.31
CA ARG A 9 5.34 -5.27 -17.64
C ARG A 9 4.05 -4.66 -17.12
N GLY A 10 2.89 -5.08 -17.63
CA GLY A 10 1.61 -4.53 -17.24
C GLY A 10 1.32 -4.70 -15.75
N TYR A 11 1.67 -5.85 -15.17
CA TYR A 11 1.50 -6.08 -13.74
C TYR A 11 2.31 -5.09 -12.89
N ARG A 12 3.57 -4.81 -13.29
CA ARG A 12 4.42 -3.82 -12.60
C ARG A 12 3.85 -2.41 -12.71
N LEU A 13 3.24 -2.08 -13.84
CA LEU A 13 2.57 -0.80 -14.01
C LEU A 13 1.36 -0.68 -13.08
N CYS A 14 0.50 -1.69 -13.01
CA CYS A 14 -0.65 -1.70 -12.09
C CYS A 14 -0.21 -1.56 -10.63
N GLN A 15 0.83 -2.29 -10.23
CA GLN A 15 1.43 -2.17 -8.90
C GLN A 15 1.96 -0.75 -8.65
N PHE A 16 2.66 -0.16 -9.60
CA PHE A 16 3.18 1.21 -9.48
C PHE A 16 2.05 2.26 -9.37
N GLU A 17 1.04 2.17 -10.23
CA GLU A 17 -0.12 3.05 -10.21
C GLU A 17 -0.89 2.93 -8.88
N SER A 18 -1.08 1.70 -8.40
CA SER A 18 -1.72 1.44 -7.10
C SER A 18 -0.94 2.06 -5.93
N GLY A 19 0.39 2.03 -5.99
CA GLY A 19 1.26 2.67 -5.00
C GLY A 19 1.14 4.20 -5.00
N ILE A 20 1.03 4.82 -6.17
CA ILE A 20 0.78 6.27 -6.29
C ILE A 20 -0.57 6.62 -5.69
N LEU A 21 -1.62 5.86 -6.04
CA LEU A 21 -2.97 6.09 -5.50
C LEU A 21 -2.99 5.93 -3.98
N ALA A 22 -2.32 4.89 -3.47
CA ALA A 22 -2.17 4.67 -2.04
C ALA A 22 -1.50 5.85 -1.35
N GLY A 23 -0.36 6.33 -1.88
CA GLY A 23 0.34 7.49 -1.35
C GLY A 23 -0.55 8.75 -1.27
N ARG A 24 -1.40 8.98 -2.29
CA ARG A 24 -2.38 10.06 -2.26
C ARG A 24 -3.41 9.87 -1.14
N ILE A 25 -3.95 8.66 -0.99
CA ILE A 25 -4.89 8.32 0.09
C ILE A 25 -4.26 8.59 1.47
N TYR A 26 -3.01 8.16 1.68
CA TYR A 26 -2.28 8.42 2.92
C TYR A 26 -2.17 9.92 3.22
N LEU A 27 -1.71 10.71 2.25
CA LEU A 27 -1.54 12.16 2.43
C LEU A 27 -2.88 12.85 2.69
N SER A 28 -3.94 12.46 1.97
CA SER A 28 -5.29 13.00 2.19
C SER A 28 -5.84 12.63 3.57
N ALA A 29 -5.62 11.40 4.04
CA ALA A 29 -6.02 10.99 5.38
C ALA A 29 -5.32 11.84 6.46
N TYR A 30 -4.01 12.06 6.30
CA TYR A 30 -3.22 12.87 7.24
C TYR A 30 -3.64 14.35 7.26
N ASP A 31 -4.00 14.90 6.10
CA ASP A 31 -4.55 16.25 6.00
C ASP A 31 -5.84 16.39 6.82
N GLN A 32 -6.73 15.39 6.70
CA GLN A 32 -7.98 15.26 7.46
C GLN A 32 -7.80 14.81 8.92
N LYS A 33 -6.56 14.75 9.44
CA LYS A 33 -6.23 14.36 10.82
C LYS A 33 -6.68 12.93 11.20
N ILE A 34 -6.86 12.06 10.22
CA ILE A 34 -7.12 10.62 10.42
C ILE A 34 -5.91 9.80 9.97
N GLY A 35 -5.88 8.53 10.36
CA GLY A 35 -4.85 7.58 9.97
C GLY A 35 -5.21 6.84 8.67
N ALA A 36 -4.17 6.36 8.00
CA ALA A 36 -4.26 5.36 6.96
C ALA A 36 -3.19 4.29 7.21
N SER A 37 -3.48 3.03 6.91
CA SER A 37 -2.55 1.92 7.06
C SER A 37 -2.78 0.87 5.98
N GLY A 38 -1.71 0.53 5.28
CA GLY A 38 -1.67 -0.55 4.32
C GLY A 38 -1.58 -1.89 5.05
N SER A 39 -2.32 -2.87 4.57
CA SER A 39 -2.33 -4.22 5.14
C SER A 39 -1.84 -5.23 4.10
N THR A 40 -1.24 -6.31 4.57
CA THR A 40 -1.14 -7.55 3.79
C THR A 40 -2.48 -8.26 3.85
N PHE A 41 -2.91 -8.87 2.75
CA PHE A 41 -4.24 -9.48 2.60
C PHE A 41 -4.16 -10.77 1.78
N TYR A 42 -5.26 -11.53 1.79
CA TYR A 42 -5.48 -12.65 0.89
C TYR A 42 -6.37 -12.18 -0.25
N ASP A 43 -5.93 -12.36 -1.49
CA ASP A 43 -6.60 -11.83 -2.68
C ASP A 43 -8.05 -12.33 -2.80
N ASP A 44 -8.26 -13.64 -2.62
CA ASP A 44 -9.58 -14.26 -2.70
C ASP A 44 -10.55 -13.68 -1.67
N ALA A 45 -10.10 -13.47 -0.43
CA ALA A 45 -10.94 -12.91 0.63
C ALA A 45 -11.37 -11.47 0.33
N VAL A 46 -10.49 -10.67 -0.31
CA VAL A 46 -10.83 -9.32 -0.76
C VAL A 46 -11.82 -9.37 -1.93
N SER A 47 -11.56 -10.21 -2.93
CA SER A 47 -12.42 -10.34 -4.11
C SER A 47 -13.82 -10.84 -3.76
N ASP A 48 -13.94 -11.80 -2.83
CA ASP A 48 -15.21 -12.29 -2.32
C ASP A 48 -15.98 -11.20 -1.58
N PHE A 49 -15.30 -10.44 -0.71
CA PHE A 49 -15.93 -9.39 0.09
C PHE A 49 -16.47 -8.23 -0.78
N PHE A 50 -15.74 -7.84 -1.82
CA PHE A 50 -16.14 -6.74 -2.73
C PHE A 50 -16.89 -7.21 -3.97
N SER A 51 -17.34 -8.46 -4.02
CA SER A 51 -18.16 -8.97 -5.11
C SER A 51 -19.58 -8.37 -5.09
N PRO A 52 -20.22 -8.18 -6.27
CA PRO A 52 -19.78 -8.64 -7.59
C PRO A 52 -18.75 -7.73 -8.27
N HIS A 53 -18.50 -6.53 -7.72
CA HIS A 53 -17.65 -5.55 -8.37
C HIS A 53 -16.20 -6.04 -8.56
N ALA A 54 -15.67 -6.79 -7.60
CA ALA A 54 -14.29 -7.28 -7.65
C ALA A 54 -14.09 -8.64 -8.36
N LYS A 55 -15.17 -9.33 -8.79
CA LYS A 55 -15.12 -10.73 -9.26
C LYS A 55 -14.05 -11.01 -10.33
N ASP A 56 -13.85 -10.08 -11.26
CA ASP A 56 -12.90 -10.23 -12.37
C ASP A 56 -11.76 -9.19 -12.29
N LYS A 57 -11.37 -8.79 -11.08
CA LYS A 57 -10.31 -7.80 -10.82
C LYS A 57 -9.29 -8.35 -9.82
N ASP A 58 -8.02 -8.07 -10.08
CA ASP A 58 -6.96 -8.34 -9.11
C ASP A 58 -6.83 -7.18 -8.11
N VAL A 59 -6.79 -7.50 -6.82
CA VAL A 59 -6.48 -6.52 -5.78
C VAL A 59 -4.98 -6.19 -5.81
N MET A 60 -4.62 -4.92 -5.95
CA MET A 60 -3.22 -4.48 -5.93
C MET A 60 -2.77 -4.01 -4.53
N ILE A 61 -3.67 -3.38 -3.78
CA ILE A 61 -3.37 -2.79 -2.47
C ILE A 61 -4.66 -2.66 -1.63
N ALA A 62 -4.55 -2.84 -0.31
CA ALA A 62 -5.62 -2.59 0.64
C ALA A 62 -5.16 -1.59 1.70
N ILE A 63 -6.00 -0.58 1.97
CA ILE A 63 -5.70 0.50 2.90
C ILE A 63 -6.89 0.68 3.84
N GLY A 64 -6.65 0.52 5.14
CA GLY A 64 -7.60 0.93 6.17
C GLY A 64 -7.44 2.42 6.44
N ILE A 65 -8.55 3.16 6.49
CA ILE A 65 -8.60 4.59 6.78
C ILE A 65 -9.50 4.81 8.00
N GLY A 66 -9.08 5.62 8.97
CA GLY A 66 -9.89 5.91 10.14
C GLY A 66 -9.12 6.57 11.28
N VAL A 67 -9.78 6.79 12.41
CA VAL A 67 -9.13 7.34 13.61
C VAL A 67 -8.39 6.21 14.34
N PRO A 68 -7.05 6.26 14.44
CA PRO A 68 -6.31 5.21 15.12
C PRO A 68 -6.64 5.23 16.63
N GLY A 69 -6.83 4.05 17.22
CA GLY A 69 -6.95 3.89 18.67
C GLY A 69 -5.65 4.14 19.44
N TYR A 70 -4.59 4.55 18.75
CA TYR A 70 -3.28 4.87 19.32
C TYR A 70 -2.79 6.23 18.78
N ARG A 71 -1.92 6.89 19.56
CA ARG A 71 -1.23 8.10 19.10
C ARG A 71 -0.02 7.68 18.26
N SER A 72 -0.01 8.09 16.98
CA SER A 72 1.16 7.88 16.12
C SER A 72 2.41 8.48 16.75
N LYS A 73 3.50 7.70 16.78
CA LYS A 73 4.81 8.15 17.26
C LYS A 73 5.64 8.51 16.03
N PRO A 74 6.33 9.66 16.02
CA PRO A 74 7.25 9.98 14.95
C PRO A 74 8.31 8.89 14.84
N GLY A 75 8.64 8.52 13.60
CA GLY A 75 9.79 7.65 13.34
C GLY A 75 11.08 8.29 13.86
N ARG A 76 12.05 7.47 14.27
CA ARG A 76 13.37 7.93 14.67
C ARG A 76 14.33 7.69 13.51
N VAL A 77 15.02 8.73 13.06
CA VAL A 77 16.20 8.53 12.21
C VAL A 77 17.24 7.85 13.09
N LEU A 78 17.53 6.59 12.81
CA LEU A 78 18.66 5.89 13.41
C LEU A 78 19.91 6.41 12.70
N ALA A 79 20.39 7.57 13.12
CA ALA A 79 21.67 8.10 12.68
C ALA A 79 22.80 7.28 13.33
N GLY A 80 23.08 6.14 12.72
CA GLY A 80 24.28 5.35 12.94
C GLY A 80 24.77 4.94 11.55
N LYS A 81 25.84 5.58 11.07
CA LYS A 81 26.61 4.99 9.98
C LYS A 81 27.18 3.73 10.57
N PHE A 82 26.60 2.58 10.26
CA PHE A 82 27.31 1.34 10.52
C PHE A 82 28.68 1.46 9.83
N SER A 83 29.77 1.40 10.58
CA SER A 83 31.07 1.27 9.95
C SER A 83 31.10 -0.07 9.21
N ARG A 84 31.94 -0.20 8.18
CA ARG A 84 32.10 -1.49 7.49
C ARG A 84 32.54 -2.62 8.45
N GLU A 85 33.18 -2.29 9.57
CA GLU A 85 33.57 -3.25 10.60
C GLU A 85 32.41 -3.68 11.50
N GLU A 86 31.33 -2.91 11.60
CA GLU A 86 30.15 -3.25 12.41
C GLU A 86 29.14 -4.15 11.66
N LEU A 87 29.31 -4.32 10.34
CA LEU A 87 28.43 -5.10 9.46
C LEU A 87 29.01 -6.46 9.04
N LEU A 88 30.27 -6.76 9.40
CA LEU A 88 30.96 -8.02 9.11
C LEU A 88 31.26 -8.77 10.40
#